data_AF-A0A1L8ECF2-F1
#
_entry.id   AF-A0A1L8ECF2-F1
#
_cell.length_a   1.000
_cell.length_b   1.000
_cell.length_c   1.000
_cell.angle_alpha   90.00
_cell.angle_beta   90.00
_cell.angle_gamma   90.00
#
_symmetry.space_group_name_H-M   'P 1'
#
loop_
_entity.id
_entity.type
_entity.pdbx_description
1 polymer ?
#
loop_
_entity_poly.entity_id
_entity_poly.type
_entity_poly.pdbx_seq_one_letter_code
_entity_poly.pdbx_strand_id
1 'polypeptide(L)'
;MTDPTKTSTNPPVDESLKELRLPTKIEEMLKVGFMVDCKFIVGPNPETAETILGHKWMFAIQSPVFERMFCGDFLEAKNTTEIRLPDDDPKAFRNLRLLLYNIKDARVDALNLEDTVSLYKLCDKYNYESIWKLCSDHLKSFIEEISDGQLITLFAVANEIQNSQLLYAVKQQLLSKMYPVIPDLKELNSKHFMDYLDLHIEANLEETDNLVLFNTIDGYLTHHDLVPPEILEITGSVEYCKKFYGQERVTLITAERKPELLERLLSKIDFAKITIENFLAGPGVSKLLTWQQKYFILSQLCSGEPKPTTIKLFENVVEDQIQDDA
;
A
#
# COMPACT_ATOMS: atom_id res chain seq x y z
N MET A 1 -21.69 -31.00 63.44
CA MET A 1 -21.84 -29.66 62.85
C MET A 1 -20.44 -29.17 62.48
N THR A 2 -20.33 -28.63 61.25
CA THR A 2 -19.26 -27.83 60.63
C THR A 2 -17.92 -28.48 60.22
N ASP A 3 -17.85 -28.75 58.91
CA ASP A 3 -16.71 -28.71 57.98
C ASP A 3 -16.45 -27.24 57.52
N PRO A 4 -15.56 -26.89 56.56
CA PRO A 4 -14.08 -26.94 56.46
C PRO A 4 -13.45 -25.53 56.20
N THR A 5 -12.18 -25.53 55.77
CA THR A 5 -11.46 -24.52 54.94
C THR A 5 -10.77 -23.33 55.62
N LYS A 6 -9.47 -23.52 55.89
CA LYS A 6 -8.49 -22.43 55.98
C LYS A 6 -8.21 -21.90 54.59
N THR A 7 -8.77 -20.73 54.26
CA THR A 7 -8.35 -19.91 53.12
C THR A 7 -7.06 -19.17 53.50
N SER A 8 -5.98 -19.48 52.79
CA SER A 8 -4.77 -18.68 52.75
C SER A 8 -5.07 -17.41 51.96
N THR A 9 -5.23 -16.29 52.66
CA THR A 9 -5.34 -14.97 52.05
C THR A 9 -3.93 -14.44 51.77
N ASN A 10 -3.46 -14.57 50.53
CA ASN A 10 -2.38 -13.73 50.02
C ASN A 10 -2.81 -12.25 50.18
N PRO A 11 -1.88 -11.34 50.54
CA PRO A 11 -2.21 -9.92 50.56
C PRO A 11 -2.61 -9.47 49.14
N PRO A 12 -3.53 -8.51 49.00
CA PRO A 12 -3.90 -8.00 47.69
C PRO A 12 -2.65 -7.37 47.07
N VAL A 13 -2.27 -7.87 45.90
CA VAL A 13 -1.29 -7.20 45.04
C VAL A 13 -1.88 -5.82 44.77
N ASP A 14 -1.15 -4.78 45.17
CA ASP A 14 -1.55 -3.38 45.07
C ASP A 14 -1.84 -3.03 43.60
N GLU A 15 -3.11 -3.10 43.23
CA GLU A 15 -3.68 -2.82 41.91
C GLU A 15 -3.73 -1.31 41.63
N SER A 16 -2.72 -0.56 42.10
CA SER A 16 -2.68 0.90 42.06
C SER A 16 -1.37 1.52 41.57
N LEU A 17 -0.50 0.75 40.90
CA LEU A 17 0.44 1.33 39.93
C LEU A 17 -0.33 1.72 38.66
N LYS A 18 -1.24 2.69 38.80
CA LYS A 18 -1.74 3.48 37.67
C LYS A 18 -0.51 3.99 36.93
N GLU A 19 -0.46 3.77 35.62
CA GLU A 19 0.64 4.22 34.76
C GLU A 19 1.11 5.61 35.18
N LEU A 20 2.38 5.70 35.61
CA LEU A 20 2.96 6.92 36.14
C LEU A 20 3.06 7.94 35.00
N ARG A 21 2.04 8.79 34.90
CA ARG A 21 2.02 9.88 33.92
C ARG A 21 3.13 10.86 34.22
N LEU A 22 3.85 11.28 33.17
CA LEU A 22 4.81 12.37 33.28
C LEU A 22 4.10 13.60 33.89
N PRO A 23 4.74 14.32 34.83
CA PRO A 23 4.14 15.49 35.45
C PRO A 23 3.75 16.54 34.39
N THR A 24 2.59 17.18 34.55
CA THR A 24 2.11 18.26 33.67
C THR A 24 3.13 19.39 33.49
N LYS A 25 4.00 19.59 34.49
CA LYS A 25 5.11 20.54 34.46
C LYS A 25 6.08 20.32 33.28
N ILE A 26 6.23 19.10 32.78
CA ILE A 26 7.12 18.81 31.65
C ILE A 26 6.57 19.44 30.35
N GLU A 27 5.25 19.48 30.18
CA GLU A 27 4.62 20.17 29.05
C GLU A 27 4.87 21.69 29.12
N GLU A 28 4.76 22.27 30.31
CA GLU A 28 5.08 23.70 30.53
C GLU A 28 6.55 24.00 30.26
N MET A 29 7.47 23.12 30.70
CA MET A 29 8.90 23.23 30.40
C MET A 29 9.17 23.24 28.90
N LEU A 30 8.50 22.37 28.14
CA LEU A 30 8.61 22.34 26.68
C LEU A 30 8.11 23.64 26.05
N LYS A 31 6.98 24.20 26.54
CA LYS A 31 6.41 25.46 26.03
C LYS A 31 7.34 26.65 26.24
N VAL A 32 8.04 26.72 27.36
CA VAL A 32 9.00 27.81 27.65
C VAL A 32 10.41 27.52 27.13
N GLY A 33 10.63 26.38 26.47
CA GLY A 33 11.93 25.98 25.94
C GLY A 33 12.96 25.62 27.03
N PHE A 34 12.53 25.28 28.25
CA PHE A 34 13.43 24.98 29.36
C PHE A 34 14.20 23.69 29.07
N MET A 35 15.54 23.78 29.01
CA MET A 35 16.46 22.67 28.73
C MET A 35 16.24 21.95 27.39
N VAL A 36 15.54 22.58 26.43
CA VAL A 36 15.42 22.07 25.07
C VAL A 36 16.82 21.99 24.44
N ASP A 37 17.25 20.77 24.11
CA ASP A 37 18.57 20.46 23.55
C ASP A 37 18.49 19.92 22.11
N CYS A 38 17.27 19.80 21.56
CA CYS A 38 17.04 19.50 20.15
C CYS A 38 15.86 20.27 19.53
N LYS A 39 16.02 20.62 18.27
CA LYS A 39 15.09 21.29 17.37
C LYS A 39 15.00 20.48 16.08
N PHE A 40 13.92 19.75 15.91
CA PHE A 40 13.67 19.00 14.68
C PHE A 40 13.10 19.94 13.61
N ILE A 41 13.68 19.89 12.42
CA ILE A 41 13.19 20.58 11.22
C ILE A 41 12.57 19.50 10.33
N VAL A 42 11.26 19.37 10.41
CA VAL A 42 10.50 18.23 9.86
C VAL A 42 9.77 18.64 8.59
N GLY A 43 9.91 17.83 7.54
CA GLY A 43 9.23 18.02 6.25
C GLY A 43 10.18 18.34 5.10
N PRO A 44 9.76 18.07 3.85
CA PRO A 44 10.66 17.99 2.70
C PRO A 44 11.19 19.37 2.28
N ASN A 45 10.31 20.37 2.28
CA ASN A 45 10.64 21.71 1.81
C ASN A 45 11.12 22.57 2.98
N PRO A 46 12.33 23.17 2.91
CA PRO A 46 12.82 24.04 3.97
C PRO A 46 11.90 25.20 4.33
N GLU A 47 11.09 25.69 3.38
CA GLU A 47 10.17 26.82 3.56
C GLU A 47 8.89 26.44 4.32
N THR A 48 8.43 25.19 4.17
CA THR A 48 7.22 24.68 4.85
C THR A 48 7.55 23.71 5.99
N ALA A 49 8.84 23.43 6.21
CA ALA A 49 9.28 22.55 7.27
C ALA A 49 8.92 23.13 8.63
N GLU A 50 8.41 22.26 9.50
CA GLU A 50 8.00 22.67 10.84
C GLU A 50 9.15 22.49 11.82
N THR A 51 9.28 23.47 12.70
CA THR A 51 10.19 23.40 13.83
C THR A 51 9.49 22.76 15.02
N ILE A 52 9.99 21.60 15.45
CA ILE A 52 9.47 20.85 16.59
C ILE A 52 10.55 20.79 17.66
N LEU A 53 10.33 21.49 18.78
CA LEU A 53 11.24 21.47 19.93
C LEU A 53 11.09 20.18 20.74
N GLY A 54 12.17 19.78 21.40
CA GLY A 54 12.18 18.59 22.26
C GLY A 54 13.43 18.44 23.11
N HIS A 55 13.51 17.27 23.76
CA HIS A 55 14.65 16.84 24.56
C HIS A 55 15.20 15.54 23.98
N LYS A 56 16.49 15.49 23.61
CA LYS A 56 17.13 14.34 22.96
C LYS A 56 16.84 13.04 23.70
N TRP A 57 16.96 13.07 25.03
CA TRP A 57 16.73 11.90 25.88
C TRP A 57 15.30 11.36 25.79
N MET A 58 14.29 12.22 25.59
CA MET A 58 12.90 11.80 25.47
C MET A 58 12.65 10.97 24.21
N PHE A 59 13.37 11.28 23.14
CA PHE A 59 13.30 10.51 21.90
C PHE A 59 14.20 9.27 21.98
N ALA A 60 15.41 9.37 22.54
CA ALA A 60 16.35 8.25 22.60
C ALA A 60 15.94 7.12 23.55
N ILE A 61 15.25 7.41 24.67
CA ILE A 61 15.01 6.43 25.73
C ILE A 61 14.25 5.16 25.28
N GLN A 62 13.40 5.28 24.26
CA GLN A 62 12.62 4.18 23.69
C GLN A 62 12.91 3.93 22.20
N SER A 63 13.85 4.66 21.62
CA SER A 63 14.22 4.50 20.21
C SER A 63 15.73 4.27 20.07
N PRO A 64 16.17 3.05 19.71
CA PRO A 64 17.57 2.79 19.40
C PRO A 64 18.06 3.58 18.17
N VAL A 65 17.14 4.04 17.31
CA VAL A 65 17.47 4.89 16.16
C VAL A 65 17.87 6.28 16.64
N PHE A 66 17.06 6.92 17.49
CA PHE A 66 17.40 8.22 18.07
C PHE A 66 18.55 8.15 19.07
N GLU A 67 18.67 7.06 19.83
CA GLU A 67 19.85 6.81 20.67
C GLU A 67 21.13 6.84 19.83
N ARG A 68 21.18 6.09 18.73
CA ARG A 68 22.33 6.12 17.81
C ARG A 68 22.51 7.48 17.16
N MET A 69 21.44 8.16 16.77
CA MET A 69 21.51 9.50 16.16
C MET A 69 22.18 10.52 17.10
N PHE A 70 21.88 10.47 18.41
CA PHE A 70 22.36 11.47 19.37
C PHE A 70 23.63 11.08 20.11
N CYS A 71 23.88 9.78 20.28
CA CYS A 71 25.00 9.27 21.08
C CYS A 71 26.04 8.49 20.25
N GLY A 72 25.80 8.28 18.95
CA GLY A 72 26.76 7.66 18.04
C GLY A 72 27.76 8.64 17.42
N ASP A 73 28.40 8.24 16.32
CA ASP A 73 29.44 9.03 15.65
C ASP A 73 28.91 9.96 14.53
N PHE A 74 27.62 10.29 14.57
CA PHE A 74 26.94 11.10 13.55
C PHE A 74 27.14 12.61 13.76
N LEU A 75 26.84 13.43 12.75
CA LEU A 75 26.97 14.89 12.83
C LEU A 75 26.05 15.46 13.92
N GLU A 76 24.88 14.85 14.10
CA GLU A 76 23.85 15.17 15.09
C GLU A 76 24.33 14.96 16.54
N ALA A 77 25.26 14.02 16.74
CA ALA A 77 25.92 13.78 18.02
C ALA A 77 27.02 14.82 18.33
N LYS A 78 27.55 15.52 17.32
CA LYS A 78 28.59 16.57 17.49
C LYS A 78 28.02 17.93 17.93
N ASN A 79 26.94 17.92 18.70
CA ASN A 79 26.24 19.09 19.25
C ASN A 79 25.56 20.00 18.20
N THR A 80 24.91 19.44 17.17
CA THR A 80 23.87 20.21 16.49
C THR A 80 22.61 20.20 17.37
N THR A 81 22.12 21.39 17.69
CA THR A 81 20.78 21.57 18.27
C THR A 81 19.72 21.36 17.20
N GLU A 82 20.05 21.56 15.92
CA GLU A 82 19.13 21.35 14.80
C GLU A 82 19.32 19.96 14.17
N ILE A 83 18.22 19.24 13.97
CA ILE A 83 18.16 17.91 13.36
C ILE A 83 17.18 17.99 12.21
N ARG A 84 17.63 17.71 10.98
CA ARG A 84 16.79 17.81 9.78
C ARG A 84 16.19 16.46 9.44
N LEU A 85 14.86 16.40 9.34
CA LEU A 85 14.08 15.20 9.01
C LEU A 85 13.20 15.49 7.78
N PRO A 86 13.78 15.51 6.56
CA PRO A 86 13.07 15.92 5.36
C PRO A 86 11.98 14.94 4.93
N ASP A 87 12.15 13.66 5.22
CA ASP A 87 11.25 12.59 4.76
C ASP A 87 10.10 12.31 5.74
N ASP A 88 10.02 13.03 6.86
CA ASP A 88 9.00 12.80 7.89
C ASP A 88 7.85 13.80 7.78
N ASP A 89 6.64 13.32 8.05
CA ASP A 89 5.45 14.15 8.14
C ASP A 89 5.44 14.95 9.45
N PRO A 90 5.32 16.30 9.39
CA PRO A 90 5.26 17.14 10.58
C PRO A 90 4.16 16.75 11.56
N LYS A 91 2.98 16.37 11.07
CA LYS A 91 1.81 16.06 11.91
C LYS A 91 2.01 14.75 12.68
N ALA A 92 2.48 13.71 12.01
CA ALA A 92 2.86 12.44 12.63
C ALA A 92 3.97 12.65 13.68
N PHE A 93 4.97 13.48 13.38
CA PHE A 93 6.06 13.76 14.32
C PHE A 93 5.58 14.54 15.55
N ARG A 94 4.66 15.50 15.38
CA ARG A 94 3.99 16.16 16.51
C ARG A 94 3.22 15.16 17.37
N ASN A 95 2.44 14.26 16.75
CA ASN A 95 1.69 13.24 17.48
C ASN A 95 2.63 12.32 18.28
N LEU A 96 3.74 11.87 17.68
CA LEU A 96 4.78 11.11 18.38
C LEU A 96 5.32 11.90 19.59
N ARG A 97 5.70 13.17 19.41
CA ARG A 97 6.18 14.01 20.52
C ARG A 97 5.15 14.11 21.63
N LEU A 98 3.88 14.35 21.30
CA LEU A 98 2.81 14.45 22.29
C LEU A 98 2.67 13.16 23.11
N LEU A 99 2.79 11.99 22.47
CA LEU A 99 2.76 10.69 23.13
C LEU A 99 3.98 10.45 24.01
N LEU A 100 5.20 10.72 23.53
CA LEU A 100 6.43 10.53 24.30
C LEU A 100 6.46 11.37 25.57
N TYR A 101 5.98 12.61 25.49
CA TYR A 101 5.87 13.52 26.63
C TYR A 101 4.65 13.23 27.52
N ASN A 102 3.81 12.26 27.13
CA ASN A 102 2.56 11.93 27.79
C ASN A 102 1.73 13.19 28.09
N ILE A 103 1.64 14.06 27.06
CA ILE A 103 0.87 15.30 27.13
C ILE A 103 -0.61 14.96 27.25
N LYS A 104 -1.35 15.77 28.01
CA LYS A 104 -2.77 15.53 28.25
C LYS A 104 -3.53 15.39 26.92
N ASP A 105 -4.43 14.40 26.87
CA ASP A 105 -5.28 14.07 25.71
C ASP A 105 -4.54 13.46 24.50
N ALA A 106 -3.20 13.34 24.55
CA ALA A 106 -2.44 12.61 23.55
C ALA A 106 -2.67 11.12 23.71
N ARG A 107 -3.43 10.53 22.80
CA ARG A 107 -3.72 9.09 22.78
C ARG A 107 -3.83 8.60 21.34
N VAL A 108 -3.38 7.38 21.10
CA VAL A 108 -3.51 6.73 19.78
C VAL A 108 -4.99 6.53 19.43
N ASP A 109 -5.81 6.15 20.40
CA ASP A 109 -7.24 5.88 20.23
C ASP A 109 -8.09 7.11 19.80
N ALA A 110 -7.53 8.32 19.93
CA ALA A 110 -8.17 9.57 19.54
C ALA A 110 -7.81 10.00 18.11
N LEU A 111 -6.87 9.32 17.46
CA LEU A 111 -6.46 9.62 16.09
C LEU A 111 -7.45 9.03 15.09
N ASN A 112 -7.62 9.70 13.94
CA ASN A 112 -8.33 9.13 12.80
C ASN A 112 -7.45 8.11 12.06
N LEU A 113 -8.02 7.43 11.05
CA LEU A 113 -7.33 6.41 10.27
C LEU A 113 -6.02 6.91 9.65
N GLU A 114 -6.04 8.04 8.94
CA GLU A 114 -4.88 8.60 8.23
C GLU A 114 -3.75 8.99 9.20
N ASP A 115 -4.09 9.65 10.30
CA ASP A 115 -3.14 10.05 11.34
C ASP A 115 -2.55 8.82 12.06
N THR A 116 -3.35 7.77 12.24
CA THR A 116 -2.88 6.52 12.84
C THR A 116 -1.91 5.78 11.94
N VAL A 117 -2.20 5.72 10.63
CA VAL A 117 -1.28 5.13 9.62
C VAL A 117 0.03 5.91 9.58
N SER A 118 -0.03 7.24 9.54
CA SER A 118 1.16 8.10 9.47
C SER A 118 2.02 7.97 10.72
N LEU A 119 1.39 7.95 11.90
CA LEU A 119 2.08 7.70 13.16
C LEU A 119 2.68 6.29 13.22
N TYR A 120 1.97 5.27 12.73
CA TYR A 120 2.51 3.91 12.66
C TYR A 120 3.81 3.91 11.86
N LYS A 121 3.79 4.39 10.62
CA LYS A 121 4.95 4.37 9.71
C LYS A 121 6.15 5.08 10.33
N LEU A 122 5.90 6.21 11.00
CA LEU A 122 6.92 6.96 11.72
C LEU A 122 7.51 6.17 12.90
N CYS A 123 6.64 5.57 13.72
CA CYS A 123 7.06 4.78 14.89
C CYS A 123 7.80 3.50 14.49
N ASP A 124 7.42 2.87 13.39
CA ASP A 124 8.15 1.74 12.81
C ASP A 124 9.54 2.16 12.33
N LYS A 125 9.63 3.25 11.55
CA LYS A 125 10.90 3.85 11.09
C LYS A 125 11.89 4.15 12.22
N TYR A 126 11.39 4.64 13.36
CA TYR A 126 12.21 5.00 14.52
C TYR A 126 12.22 3.93 15.62
N ASN A 127 11.69 2.73 15.38
CA ASN A 127 11.67 1.61 16.32
C ASN A 127 10.97 1.89 17.67
N TYR A 128 9.90 2.68 17.69
CA TYR A 128 9.03 2.82 18.86
C TYR A 128 8.01 1.68 18.94
N GLU A 129 8.46 0.50 19.36
CA GLU A 129 7.69 -0.75 19.31
C GLU A 129 6.36 -0.71 20.07
N SER A 130 6.37 -0.15 21.28
CA SER A 130 5.17 0.01 22.09
C SER A 130 4.11 0.85 21.38
N ILE A 131 4.53 1.94 20.70
CA ILE A 131 3.61 2.89 20.08
C ILE A 131 3.06 2.33 18.77
N TRP A 132 3.89 1.77 17.88
CA TRP A 132 3.35 1.23 16.64
C TRP A 132 2.44 0.02 16.87
N LYS A 133 2.64 -0.78 17.94
CA LYS A 133 1.70 -1.83 18.35
C LYS A 133 0.34 -1.27 18.73
N LEU A 134 0.31 -0.19 19.53
CA LEU A 134 -0.93 0.52 19.85
C LEU A 134 -1.61 1.06 18.58
N CYS A 135 -0.83 1.62 17.64
CA CYS A 135 -1.35 2.02 16.34
C CYS A 135 -1.92 0.82 15.58
N SER A 136 -1.25 -0.34 15.58
CA SER A 136 -1.75 -1.57 14.94
C SER A 136 -3.10 -2.01 15.48
N ASP A 137 -3.29 -1.94 16.80
CA ASP A 137 -4.55 -2.37 17.42
C ASP A 137 -5.66 -1.36 17.18
N HIS A 138 -5.33 -0.06 17.21
CA HIS A 138 -6.28 0.99 16.79
C HIS A 138 -6.68 0.84 15.31
N LEU A 139 -5.73 0.54 14.42
CA LEU A 139 -6.01 0.24 13.01
C LEU A 139 -6.97 -0.94 12.83
N LYS A 140 -6.85 -1.98 13.67
CA LYS A 140 -7.80 -3.10 13.65
C LYS A 140 -9.21 -2.69 14.05
N SER A 141 -9.37 -1.76 14.99
CA SER A 141 -10.70 -1.28 15.40
C SER A 141 -11.45 -0.55 14.27
N PHE A 142 -10.72 0.07 13.33
CA PHE A 142 -11.35 0.72 12.18
C PHE A 142 -11.96 -0.28 11.18
N ILE A 143 -11.48 -1.53 11.12
CA ILE A 143 -11.83 -2.51 10.08
C ILE A 143 -13.34 -2.76 9.97
N GLU A 144 -14.07 -2.67 11.08
CA GLU A 144 -15.51 -2.92 11.14
C GLU A 144 -16.35 -1.71 10.69
N GLU A 145 -15.85 -0.49 10.89
CA GLU A 145 -16.64 0.75 10.73
C GLU A 145 -16.31 1.53 9.46
N ILE A 146 -15.19 1.25 8.80
CA ILE A 146 -14.72 2.01 7.64
C ILE A 146 -15.50 1.68 6.36
N SER A 147 -15.52 2.66 5.45
CA SER A 147 -16.03 2.47 4.11
C SER A 147 -15.16 1.49 3.33
N ASP A 148 -15.72 0.92 2.28
CA ASP A 148 -15.03 -0.07 1.48
C ASP A 148 -13.79 0.50 0.76
N GLY A 149 -13.85 1.77 0.30
CA GLY A 149 -12.68 2.46 -0.24
C GLY A 149 -11.57 2.66 0.79
N GLN A 150 -11.93 3.02 2.04
CA GLN A 150 -10.97 3.11 3.14
C GLN A 150 -10.37 1.76 3.51
N LEU A 151 -11.14 0.67 3.44
CA LEU A 151 -10.67 -0.70 3.67
C LEU A 151 -9.64 -1.11 2.61
N ILE A 152 -9.86 -0.74 1.35
CA ILE A 152 -8.89 -0.96 0.26
C ILE A 152 -7.60 -0.17 0.49
N THR A 153 -7.68 1.09 0.87
CA THR A 153 -6.50 1.90 1.22
C THR A 153 -5.76 1.31 2.42
N LEU A 154 -6.49 0.83 3.42
CA LEU A 154 -5.90 0.16 4.58
C LEU A 154 -5.23 -1.17 4.20
N PHE A 155 -5.77 -1.93 3.24
CA PHE A 155 -5.14 -3.13 2.70
C PHE A 155 -3.81 -2.82 2.03
N ALA A 156 -3.77 -1.80 1.16
CA ALA A 156 -2.55 -1.32 0.53
C ALA A 156 -1.49 -0.95 1.59
N VAL A 157 -1.89 -0.17 2.59
CA VAL A 157 -1.02 0.23 3.70
C VAL A 157 -0.53 -0.97 4.52
N ALA A 158 -1.40 -1.92 4.86
CA ALA A 158 -1.03 -3.10 5.65
C ALA A 158 -0.02 -3.99 4.90
N ASN A 159 -0.12 -4.05 3.57
CA ASN A 159 0.81 -4.76 2.72
C ASN A 159 2.20 -4.09 2.66
N GLU A 160 2.25 -2.75 2.69
CA GLU A 160 3.51 -2.00 2.79
C GLU A 160 4.22 -2.19 4.15
N ILE A 161 3.43 -2.16 5.23
CA ILE A 161 3.91 -2.12 6.62
C ILE A 161 4.43 -3.49 7.13
N GLN A 162 4.27 -4.57 6.35
CA GLN A 162 4.71 -5.93 6.71
C GLN A 162 4.18 -6.45 8.05
N ASN A 163 3.10 -5.86 8.57
CA ASN A 163 2.43 -6.33 9.78
C ASN A 163 1.45 -7.45 9.42
N SER A 164 1.89 -8.69 9.63
CA SER A 164 1.14 -9.90 9.25
C SER A 164 -0.20 -10.02 9.94
N GLN A 165 -0.33 -9.55 11.18
CA GLN A 165 -1.58 -9.60 11.94
C GLN A 165 -2.61 -8.60 11.40
N LEU A 166 -2.19 -7.36 11.16
CA LEU A 166 -3.06 -6.33 10.57
C LEU A 166 -3.47 -6.74 9.15
N LEU A 167 -2.52 -7.19 8.34
CA LEU A 167 -2.78 -7.66 6.98
C LEU A 167 -3.78 -8.83 6.97
N TYR A 168 -3.60 -9.80 7.88
CA TYR A 168 -4.55 -10.90 8.02
C TYR A 168 -5.95 -10.40 8.38
N ALA A 169 -6.09 -9.52 9.36
CA ALA A 169 -7.39 -8.97 9.77
C ALA A 169 -8.09 -8.23 8.62
N VAL A 170 -7.35 -7.39 7.89
CA VAL A 170 -7.89 -6.65 6.73
C VAL A 170 -8.29 -7.61 5.61
N LYS A 171 -7.46 -8.64 5.33
CA LYS A 171 -7.81 -9.68 4.35
C LYS A 171 -9.09 -10.40 4.73
N GLN A 172 -9.25 -10.82 5.99
CA GLN A 172 -10.48 -11.50 6.43
C GLN A 172 -11.72 -10.63 6.24
N GLN A 173 -11.62 -9.33 6.52
CA GLN A 173 -12.73 -8.41 6.31
C GLN A 173 -13.04 -8.16 4.83
N LEU A 174 -12.02 -8.10 3.98
CA LEU A 174 -12.23 -8.03 2.52
C LEU A 174 -12.93 -9.29 2.02
N LEU A 175 -12.46 -10.47 2.44
CA LEU A 175 -13.03 -11.76 2.06
C LEU A 175 -14.49 -11.90 2.49
N SER A 176 -14.86 -11.40 3.67
CA SER A 176 -16.24 -11.49 4.17
C SER A 176 -17.24 -10.61 3.40
N LYS A 177 -16.76 -9.54 2.74
CA LYS A 177 -17.57 -8.57 2.02
C LYS A 177 -17.74 -8.86 0.51
N MET A 178 -17.09 -9.87 -0.06
CA MET A 178 -16.95 -9.98 -1.52
C MET A 178 -18.19 -10.52 -2.28
N TYR A 179 -18.91 -9.62 -2.98
CA TYR A 179 -19.42 -9.73 -4.38
C TYR A 179 -20.13 -8.42 -4.82
N PRO A 180 -19.96 -7.91 -6.08
CA PRO A 180 -18.78 -7.90 -6.95
C PRO A 180 -18.05 -6.55 -6.82
N VAL A 181 -16.73 -6.59 -6.60
CA VAL A 181 -15.76 -5.46 -6.63
C VAL A 181 -16.34 -4.09 -6.24
N ILE A 182 -16.04 -3.66 -5.01
CA ILE A 182 -16.30 -2.29 -4.57
C ILE A 182 -15.71 -1.33 -5.62
N PRO A 183 -16.55 -0.50 -6.27
CA PRO A 183 -16.11 0.27 -7.43
C PRO A 183 -15.38 1.53 -6.99
N ASP A 184 -14.08 1.44 -6.68
CA ASP A 184 -13.09 2.51 -6.92
C ASP A 184 -11.63 2.06 -6.66
N LEU A 185 -11.13 1.08 -7.42
CA LEU A 185 -9.72 0.66 -7.31
C LEU A 185 -8.74 1.60 -8.03
N LYS A 186 -9.22 2.72 -8.58
CA LYS A 186 -8.44 3.64 -9.41
C LYS A 186 -7.34 4.34 -8.63
N GLU A 187 -7.56 4.57 -7.34
CA GLU A 187 -6.58 5.27 -6.49
C GLU A 187 -5.37 4.40 -6.10
N LEU A 188 -5.45 3.08 -6.33
CA LEU A 188 -4.34 2.17 -6.03
C LEU A 188 -3.19 2.33 -7.02
N ASN A 189 -1.96 2.16 -6.52
CA ASN A 189 -0.81 1.96 -7.40
C ASN A 189 -0.84 0.55 -8.04
N SER A 190 0.00 0.35 -9.06
CA SER A 190 0.01 -0.90 -9.85
C SER A 190 0.30 -2.14 -9.02
N LYS A 191 1.14 -2.04 -7.99
CA LYS A 191 1.47 -3.15 -7.09
C LYS A 191 0.26 -3.53 -6.22
N HIS A 192 -0.35 -2.57 -5.53
CA HIS A 192 -1.49 -2.83 -4.66
C HIS A 192 -2.73 -3.29 -5.43
N PHE A 193 -2.90 -2.78 -6.65
CA PHE A 193 -3.94 -3.26 -7.55
C PHE A 193 -3.74 -4.74 -7.89
N MET A 194 -2.53 -5.14 -8.28
CA MET A 194 -2.20 -6.55 -8.53
C MET A 194 -2.42 -7.44 -7.29
N ASP A 195 -1.92 -7.01 -6.13
CA ASP A 195 -2.05 -7.78 -4.88
C ASP A 195 -3.53 -7.96 -4.47
N TYR A 196 -4.37 -6.95 -4.74
CA TYR A 196 -5.80 -7.04 -4.52
C TYR A 196 -6.49 -8.00 -5.51
N LEU A 197 -6.12 -7.95 -6.80
CA LEU A 197 -6.66 -8.89 -7.79
C LEU A 197 -6.29 -10.34 -7.45
N ASP A 198 -5.05 -10.58 -7.01
CA ASP A 198 -4.61 -11.90 -6.57
C ASP A 198 -5.44 -12.40 -5.39
N LEU A 199 -5.67 -11.55 -4.38
CA LEU A 199 -6.56 -11.87 -3.26
C LEU A 199 -7.99 -12.18 -3.72
N HIS A 200 -8.53 -11.41 -4.66
CA HIS A 200 -9.89 -11.62 -5.18
C HIS A 200 -10.03 -12.95 -5.93
N ILE A 201 -9.05 -13.31 -6.74
CA ILE A 201 -9.04 -14.57 -7.51
C ILE A 201 -8.87 -15.76 -6.57
N GLU A 202 -7.94 -15.67 -5.60
CA GLU A 202 -7.75 -16.71 -4.58
C GLU A 202 -9.02 -16.96 -3.76
N ALA A 203 -9.80 -15.89 -3.49
CA ALA A 203 -11.06 -15.99 -2.76
C ALA A 203 -12.19 -16.67 -3.54
N ASN A 204 -12.19 -16.54 -4.87
CA ASN A 204 -13.31 -16.91 -5.74
C ASN A 204 -12.93 -17.96 -6.80
N LEU A 205 -12.08 -18.93 -6.45
CA LEU A 205 -11.52 -19.92 -7.40
C LEU A 205 -12.58 -20.65 -8.25
N GLU A 206 -13.77 -20.88 -7.69
CA GLU A 206 -14.84 -21.65 -8.35
C GLU A 206 -15.81 -20.77 -9.18
N GLU A 207 -16.04 -19.50 -8.80
CA GLU A 207 -17.07 -18.63 -9.40
C GLU A 207 -16.56 -17.23 -9.82
N THR A 208 -15.25 -17.03 -10.02
CA THR A 208 -14.73 -15.71 -10.44
C THR A 208 -15.47 -15.15 -11.67
N ASP A 209 -16.10 -13.99 -11.51
CA ASP A 209 -16.72 -13.26 -12.62
C ASP A 209 -15.63 -12.60 -13.47
N ASN A 210 -15.25 -13.28 -14.54
CA ASN A 210 -14.19 -12.87 -15.44
C ASN A 210 -14.56 -11.60 -16.25
N LEU A 211 -15.85 -11.28 -16.41
CA LEU A 211 -16.27 -10.02 -17.04
C LEU A 211 -16.05 -8.84 -16.09
N VAL A 212 -16.43 -8.98 -14.83
CA VAL A 212 -16.19 -7.95 -13.80
C VAL A 212 -14.70 -7.72 -13.62
N LEU A 213 -13.90 -8.79 -13.57
CA LEU A 213 -12.44 -8.71 -13.50
C LEU A 213 -11.87 -7.92 -14.69
N PHE A 214 -12.31 -8.25 -15.91
CA PHE A 214 -11.89 -7.53 -17.12
C PHE A 214 -12.26 -6.04 -17.06
N ASN A 215 -13.52 -5.72 -16.76
CA ASN A 215 -13.99 -4.33 -16.69
C ASN A 215 -13.27 -3.52 -15.61
N THR A 216 -12.89 -4.17 -14.50
CA THR A 216 -12.10 -3.54 -13.44
C THR A 216 -10.69 -3.20 -13.91
N ILE A 217 -10.05 -4.13 -14.62
CA ILE A 217 -8.71 -3.92 -15.22
C ILE A 217 -8.77 -2.82 -16.29
N ASP A 218 -9.77 -2.87 -17.18
CA ASP A 218 -9.99 -1.87 -18.23
C ASP A 218 -10.22 -0.47 -17.65
N GLY A 219 -11.06 -0.37 -16.62
CA GLY A 219 -11.31 0.88 -15.90
C GLY A 219 -10.06 1.44 -15.20
N TYR A 220 -9.26 0.58 -14.58
CA TYR A 220 -8.00 0.97 -13.95
C TYR A 220 -6.99 1.51 -14.98
N LEU A 221 -6.75 0.75 -16.05
CA LEU A 221 -5.79 1.12 -17.08
C LEU A 221 -6.22 2.39 -17.84
N THR A 222 -7.52 2.56 -18.08
CA THR A 222 -8.06 3.77 -18.72
C THR A 222 -7.87 5.00 -17.83
N HIS A 223 -8.08 4.87 -16.52
CA HIS A 223 -7.92 5.99 -15.59
C HIS A 223 -6.47 6.48 -15.48
N HIS A 224 -5.50 5.56 -15.58
CA HIS A 224 -4.07 5.87 -15.49
C HIS A 224 -3.41 6.17 -16.86
N ASP A 225 -4.19 6.32 -17.93
CA ASP A 225 -3.69 6.50 -19.31
C ASP A 225 -2.68 5.42 -19.76
N LEU A 226 -2.86 4.19 -19.26
CA LEU A 226 -2.00 3.04 -19.53
C LEU A 226 -2.53 2.16 -20.68
N VAL A 227 -3.69 2.47 -21.23
CA VAL A 227 -4.23 1.78 -22.42
C VAL A 227 -3.30 2.08 -23.60
N PRO A 228 -2.74 1.05 -24.26
CA PRO A 228 -1.94 1.27 -25.45
C PRO A 228 -2.74 2.11 -26.46
N PRO A 229 -2.18 3.18 -27.04
CA PRO A 229 -2.78 3.74 -28.25
C PRO A 229 -2.85 2.57 -29.23
N GLU A 230 -4.04 2.35 -29.81
CA GLU A 230 -4.33 1.27 -30.77
C GLU A 230 -3.04 0.85 -31.46
N ILE A 231 -2.60 -0.40 -31.25
CA ILE A 231 -1.52 -0.97 -32.03
C ILE A 231 -2.03 -0.90 -33.47
N LEU A 232 -1.72 0.19 -34.16
CA LEU A 232 -1.97 0.38 -35.58
C LEU A 232 -1.35 -0.86 -36.19
N GLU A 233 -2.24 -1.65 -36.80
CA GLU A 233 -1.90 -2.91 -37.43
C GLU A 233 -0.59 -2.72 -38.18
N ILE A 234 0.45 -3.47 -37.80
CA ILE A 234 1.63 -3.60 -38.63
C ILE A 234 1.20 -4.50 -39.80
N THR A 235 0.40 -3.94 -40.69
CA THR A 235 0.03 -4.47 -42.00
C THR A 235 0.77 -3.61 -43.04
N GLY A 236 2.10 -3.63 -42.99
CA GLY A 236 2.90 -2.89 -43.97
C GLY A 236 4.38 -2.88 -43.64
N SER A 237 5.12 -3.75 -44.32
CA SER A 237 6.54 -3.64 -44.69
C SER A 237 7.48 -2.81 -43.79
N VAL A 238 8.44 -3.51 -43.20
CA VAL A 238 9.70 -2.99 -42.67
C VAL A 238 10.31 -1.96 -43.64
N GLU A 239 10.29 -0.68 -43.27
CA GLU A 239 11.21 0.30 -43.83
C GLU A 239 12.14 0.82 -42.75
N TYR A 240 13.42 0.50 -42.97
CA TYR A 240 14.60 1.00 -42.29
C TYR A 240 14.43 2.47 -41.86
N CYS A 241 14.45 2.71 -40.55
CA CYS A 241 14.67 4.04 -39.96
C CYS A 241 16.05 4.58 -40.40
N LYS A 242 16.09 5.30 -41.53
CA LYS A 242 17.14 6.26 -41.84
C LYS A 242 16.63 7.67 -41.53
N LYS A 243 17.25 8.27 -40.52
CA LYS A 243 17.12 9.66 -40.05
C LYS A 243 17.07 10.66 -41.22
N PHE A 244 16.39 11.81 -41.05
CA PHE A 244 17.06 13.11 -40.83
C PHE A 244 16.07 14.30 -40.71
N TYR A 245 16.39 15.16 -39.73
CA TYR A 245 15.96 16.54 -39.45
C TYR A 245 14.50 16.88 -39.14
N GLY A 246 14.29 17.23 -37.86
CA GLY A 246 13.56 18.44 -37.50
C GLY A 246 12.17 18.20 -36.91
N GLN A 247 12.12 18.22 -35.57
CA GLN A 247 10.89 18.38 -34.76
C GLN A 247 9.78 17.36 -35.02
N GLU A 248 9.86 16.20 -34.37
CA GLU A 248 8.65 15.46 -34.01
C GLU A 248 8.89 14.53 -32.82
N ARG A 249 7.97 14.65 -31.86
CA ARG A 249 7.76 13.88 -30.62
C ARG A 249 8.64 12.65 -30.44
N VAL A 250 9.80 12.85 -29.84
CA VAL A 250 10.61 11.78 -29.25
C VAL A 250 10.81 12.12 -27.77
N THR A 251 10.57 11.11 -26.93
CA THR A 251 10.99 10.99 -25.53
C THR A 251 10.28 11.85 -24.48
N LEU A 252 9.09 11.41 -24.08
CA LEU A 252 8.74 11.23 -22.67
C LEU A 252 7.92 9.93 -22.55
N ILE A 253 8.56 8.79 -22.81
CA ILE A 253 8.05 7.49 -22.38
C ILE A 253 8.59 7.31 -20.96
N THR A 254 7.87 7.87 -20.00
CA THR A 254 8.08 7.63 -18.57
C THR A 254 7.86 6.16 -18.26
N ALA A 255 8.62 5.65 -17.30
CA ALA A 255 8.91 4.24 -17.03
C ALA A 255 7.73 3.34 -16.58
N GLU A 256 6.48 3.68 -16.92
CA GLU A 256 5.26 2.95 -16.52
C GLU A 256 4.54 2.28 -17.70
N ARG A 257 4.97 2.51 -18.94
CA ARG A 257 4.46 1.80 -20.14
C ARG A 257 5.19 0.48 -20.37
N LYS A 258 5.11 -0.44 -19.41
CA LYS A 258 5.60 -1.81 -19.61
C LYS A 258 4.47 -2.68 -20.16
N PRO A 259 4.55 -3.21 -21.39
CA PRO A 259 3.65 -4.28 -21.84
C PRO A 259 3.59 -5.45 -20.83
N GLU A 260 4.66 -5.64 -20.03
CA GLU A 260 4.72 -6.61 -18.93
C GLU A 260 3.57 -6.47 -17.89
N LEU A 261 3.12 -5.25 -17.54
CA LEU A 261 2.03 -5.09 -16.56
C LEU A 261 0.69 -5.50 -17.17
N LEU A 262 0.44 -5.07 -18.41
CA LEU A 262 -0.77 -5.41 -19.15
C LEU A 262 -0.88 -6.93 -19.36
N GLU A 263 0.21 -7.55 -19.81
CA GLU A 263 0.28 -9.00 -19.98
C GLU A 263 0.03 -9.75 -18.66
N ARG A 264 0.64 -9.29 -17.56
CA ARG A 264 0.40 -9.88 -16.24
C ARG A 264 -1.05 -9.73 -15.80
N LEU A 265 -1.69 -8.58 -16.02
CA LEU A 265 -3.09 -8.36 -15.69
C LEU A 265 -4.02 -9.23 -16.53
N LEU A 266 -3.82 -9.28 -17.85
CA LEU A 266 -4.63 -10.09 -18.75
C LEU A 266 -4.44 -11.60 -18.51
N SER A 267 -3.24 -12.03 -18.07
CA SER A 267 -2.98 -13.43 -17.70
C SER A 267 -3.82 -13.94 -16.54
N LYS A 268 -4.36 -13.03 -15.70
CA LYS A 268 -5.23 -13.35 -14.57
C LYS A 268 -6.68 -13.64 -14.99
N ILE A 269 -7.05 -13.32 -16.22
CA ILE A 269 -8.41 -13.49 -16.76
C ILE A 269 -8.48 -14.80 -17.53
N ASP A 270 -9.46 -15.64 -17.19
CA ASP A 270 -9.81 -16.82 -17.95
C ASP A 270 -10.93 -16.49 -18.94
N PHE A 271 -10.54 -16.05 -20.14
CA PHE A 271 -11.49 -15.69 -21.20
C PHE A 271 -12.36 -16.86 -21.65
N ALA A 272 -11.94 -18.11 -21.45
CA ALA A 272 -12.73 -19.28 -21.80
C ALA A 272 -13.97 -19.46 -20.91
N LYS A 273 -13.96 -18.84 -19.72
CA LYS A 273 -15.10 -18.84 -18.79
C LYS A 273 -16.07 -17.68 -19.00
N ILE A 274 -15.81 -16.79 -19.98
CA ILE A 274 -16.70 -15.67 -20.31
C ILE A 274 -17.73 -16.12 -21.35
N THR A 275 -19.01 -15.79 -21.16
CA THR A 275 -20.05 -16.07 -22.16
C THR A 275 -19.84 -15.20 -23.41
N ILE A 276 -20.27 -15.67 -24.58
CA ILE A 276 -20.12 -14.92 -25.84
C ILE A 276 -20.75 -13.52 -25.73
N GLU A 277 -21.94 -13.43 -25.13
CA GLU A 277 -22.64 -12.15 -24.93
C GLU A 277 -21.81 -11.18 -24.06
N ASN A 278 -21.27 -11.66 -22.94
CA ASN A 278 -20.45 -10.88 -22.03
C ASN A 278 -19.12 -10.48 -22.68
N PHE A 279 -18.51 -11.37 -23.47
CA PHE A 279 -17.30 -11.08 -24.21
C PHE A 279 -17.54 -9.92 -25.20
N LEU A 280 -18.63 -9.98 -25.97
CA LEU A 280 -18.98 -8.93 -26.92
C LEU A 280 -19.32 -7.60 -26.25
N ALA A 281 -19.87 -7.62 -25.03
CA ALA A 281 -20.20 -6.41 -24.28
C ALA A 281 -18.99 -5.74 -23.61
N GLY A 282 -17.94 -6.50 -23.26
CA GLY A 282 -16.73 -5.97 -22.59
C GLY A 282 -15.47 -6.15 -23.43
N PRO A 283 -14.74 -7.27 -23.31
CA PRO A 283 -13.47 -7.51 -24.02
C PRO A 283 -13.49 -7.27 -25.54
N GLY A 284 -14.61 -7.52 -26.20
CA GLY A 284 -14.78 -7.33 -27.64
C GLY A 284 -14.75 -5.85 -28.06
N VAL A 285 -15.19 -4.94 -27.20
CA VAL A 285 -15.23 -3.49 -27.47
C VAL A 285 -13.95 -2.80 -26.97
N SER A 286 -13.36 -3.29 -25.88
CA SER A 286 -12.16 -2.68 -25.27
C SER A 286 -10.95 -2.65 -26.23
N LYS A 287 -10.08 -1.65 -26.03
CA LYS A 287 -8.84 -1.46 -26.80
C LYS A 287 -7.66 -2.27 -26.22
N LEU A 288 -7.85 -2.97 -25.11
CA LEU A 288 -6.80 -3.75 -24.46
C LEU A 288 -6.37 -4.99 -25.24
N LEU A 289 -7.27 -5.53 -26.09
CA LEU A 289 -7.01 -6.70 -26.91
C LEU A 289 -6.87 -6.29 -28.38
N THR A 290 -5.92 -6.90 -29.08
CA THR A 290 -5.79 -6.76 -30.54
C THR A 290 -6.93 -7.47 -31.28
N TRP A 291 -7.18 -7.10 -32.54
CA TRP A 291 -8.16 -7.80 -33.38
C TRP A 291 -7.86 -9.30 -33.54
N GLN A 292 -6.59 -9.67 -33.65
CA GLN A 292 -6.16 -11.08 -33.72
C GLN A 292 -6.51 -11.83 -32.43
N GLN A 293 -6.23 -11.25 -31.27
CA GLN A 293 -6.58 -11.85 -29.97
C GLN A 293 -8.09 -11.95 -29.78
N LYS A 294 -8.85 -10.92 -30.15
CA LYS A 294 -10.32 -10.93 -30.10
C LYS A 294 -10.90 -12.04 -30.98
N TYR A 295 -10.41 -12.16 -32.22
CA TYR A 295 -10.83 -13.19 -33.14
C TYR A 295 -10.54 -14.59 -32.60
N PHE A 296 -9.32 -14.80 -32.09
CA PHE A 296 -8.92 -16.08 -31.51
C PHE A 296 -9.82 -16.47 -30.34
N ILE A 297 -10.03 -15.58 -29.36
CA ILE A 297 -10.89 -15.85 -28.21
C ILE A 297 -12.33 -16.14 -28.64
N LEU A 298 -12.91 -15.33 -29.54
CA LEU A 298 -14.26 -15.58 -30.06
C LEU A 298 -14.37 -16.92 -30.78
N SER A 299 -13.36 -17.29 -31.59
CA SER A 299 -13.35 -18.58 -32.29
C SER A 299 -13.35 -19.76 -31.31
N GLN A 300 -12.62 -19.64 -30.20
CA GLN A 300 -12.59 -20.65 -29.15
C GLN A 300 -13.94 -20.75 -28.42
N LEU A 301 -14.53 -19.61 -28.04
CA LEU A 301 -15.85 -19.58 -27.39
C LEU A 301 -16.95 -20.20 -28.25
N CYS A 302 -16.89 -20.00 -29.57
CA CYS A 302 -17.85 -20.59 -30.52
C CYS A 302 -17.62 -22.09 -30.80
N SER A 303 -16.39 -22.58 -30.67
CA SER A 303 -16.04 -23.97 -31.03
C SER A 303 -16.34 -24.98 -29.91
N GLY A 304 -16.51 -24.53 -28.67
CA GLY A 304 -16.90 -25.39 -27.54
C GLY A 304 -15.82 -26.36 -27.03
N GLU A 305 -14.61 -26.36 -27.63
CA GLU A 305 -13.47 -27.14 -27.17
C GLU A 305 -12.62 -26.34 -26.16
N PRO A 306 -12.36 -26.85 -24.95
CA PRO A 306 -11.48 -26.18 -24.00
C PRO A 306 -10.02 -26.56 -24.26
N LYS A 307 -9.11 -25.55 -24.31
CA LYS A 307 -7.63 -25.53 -24.06
C LYS A 307 -6.83 -24.90 -25.21
N PRO A 308 -5.68 -24.22 -24.98
CA PRO A 308 -4.98 -23.94 -23.72
C PRO A 308 -5.14 -22.48 -23.23
N THR A 309 -4.70 -22.28 -21.98
CA THR A 309 -4.69 -21.04 -21.17
C THR A 309 -4.31 -19.76 -21.93
N THR A 310 -4.86 -18.64 -21.46
CA THR A 310 -4.54 -17.24 -21.80
C THR A 310 -3.04 -16.95 -21.93
N ILE A 311 -2.20 -17.76 -21.26
CA ILE A 311 -0.73 -17.76 -21.35
C ILE A 311 -0.23 -17.81 -22.81
N LYS A 312 -0.88 -18.56 -23.70
CA LYS A 312 -0.46 -18.66 -25.12
C LYS A 312 -0.91 -17.50 -26.02
N LEU A 313 -1.78 -16.61 -25.56
CA LEU A 313 -2.19 -15.41 -26.32
C LEU A 313 -1.11 -14.30 -26.32
N PHE A 314 -0.13 -14.42 -25.42
CA PHE A 314 0.89 -13.40 -25.17
C PHE A 314 2.33 -13.96 -25.23
N GLU A 315 2.51 -15.27 -25.40
CA GLU A 315 3.79 -15.82 -25.84
C GLU A 315 3.96 -15.44 -27.32
N ASN A 316 4.89 -14.53 -27.61
CA ASN A 316 5.34 -14.26 -28.98
C ASN A 316 5.61 -15.60 -29.68
N VAL A 317 4.92 -15.85 -30.79
CA VAL A 317 5.28 -16.89 -31.75
C VAL A 317 6.66 -16.53 -32.29
N VAL A 318 7.71 -16.92 -31.58
CA VAL A 318 9.07 -17.03 -32.10
C VAL A 318 9.26 -18.51 -32.43
N GLU A 319 8.49 -18.98 -33.41
CA GLU A 319 8.77 -20.24 -34.09
C GLU A 319 8.67 -20.00 -35.60
N ASP A 320 9.51 -19.10 -36.12
CA ASP A 320 9.85 -19.13 -37.54
C ASP A 320 11.15 -19.90 -37.74
N GLN A 321 10.94 -21.19 -37.98
CA GLN A 321 11.58 -22.01 -39.02
C GLN A 321 13.02 -21.62 -39.39
N ILE A 322 13.98 -22.27 -38.73
CA ILE A 322 15.20 -22.68 -39.44
C ILE A 322 14.86 -24.02 -40.09
N GLN A 323 14.30 -23.95 -41.30
CA GLN A 323 14.35 -25.06 -42.23
C GLN A 323 14.94 -24.54 -43.54
N ASP A 324 15.98 -25.25 -43.99
CA ASP A 324 16.94 -24.95 -45.04
C ASP A 324 16.34 -24.38 -46.34
N ASP A 325 17.09 -23.52 -47.01
CA ASP A 325 17.41 -23.73 -48.43
C ASP A 325 18.58 -22.85 -48.94
N ALA A 326 19.52 -23.54 -49.62
CA ALA A 326 20.67 -23.13 -50.44
C ALA A 326 22.06 -22.96 -49.77
#